data_AF-A0A9P0MG74-F1
#
_entry.id   AF-A0A9P0MG74-F1
#
_cell.length_a   1.000
_cell.length_b   1.000
_cell.length_c   1.000
_cell.angle_alpha   90.00
_cell.angle_beta   90.00
_cell.angle_gamma   90.00
#
_symmetry.space_group_name_H-M   'P 1'
#
loop_
_entity.id
_entity.type
_entity.pdbx_description
1 polymer ?
#
loop_
_entity_poly.entity_id
_entity_poly.type
_entity_poly.pdbx_seq_one_letter_code
_entity_poly.pdbx_strand_id
1 'polypeptide(L)'
;MVFNYKRKSERGSTWTETSMEHALQAVRNGESIRKASLIYNIPFSTLLKHVKSNKTTKSLGRFKTVFTPEEEQEFVTHIKELDSRFMGLRDEIFVC
;
A
#
# COMPACT_ATOMS: atom_id res chain seq x y z
N MET A 1 -5.21 21.04 -13.63
CA MET A 1 -3.93 21.49 -13.03
C MET A 1 -3.40 20.36 -12.17
N VAL A 2 -2.38 19.61 -12.62
CA VAL A 2 -1.79 18.52 -11.84
C VAL A 2 -0.46 19.00 -11.27
N PHE A 3 -0.35 19.08 -9.96
CA PHE A 3 0.92 19.40 -9.31
C PHE A 3 1.76 18.13 -9.21
N ASN A 4 2.92 18.11 -9.88
CA ASN A 4 3.93 17.07 -9.71
C ASN A 4 4.60 17.20 -8.33
N TYR A 5 3.91 16.75 -7.29
CA TYR A 5 4.46 16.71 -5.94
C TYR A 5 5.60 15.69 -5.86
N LYS A 6 6.82 16.18 -5.64
CA LYS A 6 7.97 15.33 -5.32
C LYS A 6 8.07 15.16 -3.81
N ARG A 7 8.05 13.90 -3.36
CA ARG A 7 8.14 13.57 -1.93
C ARG A 7 9.51 13.99 -1.38
N LYS A 8 9.52 14.68 -0.24
CA LYS A 8 10.76 15.16 0.41
C LYS A 8 11.49 14.11 1.25
N SER A 9 10.82 13.01 1.60
CA SER A 9 11.39 11.97 2.47
C SER A 9 11.45 10.61 1.78
N GLU A 10 12.55 9.89 2.02
CA GLU A 10 12.73 8.52 1.52
C GLU A 10 12.23 7.46 2.51
N ARG A 11 11.65 7.88 3.66
CA ARG A 11 11.13 6.95 4.68
C ARG A 11 10.05 6.06 4.08
N GLY A 12 10.28 4.74 4.09
CA GLY A 12 9.36 3.74 3.52
C GLY A 12 9.58 3.41 2.05
N SER A 13 10.55 4.06 1.37
CA SER A 13 10.98 3.68 0.02
C SER A 13 12.01 2.54 0.03
N THR A 14 12.68 2.31 1.16
CA THR A 14 13.81 1.38 1.26
C THR A 14 13.40 -0.10 1.25
N TRP A 15 12.11 -0.41 1.42
CA TRP A 15 11.62 -1.78 1.54
C TRP A 15 10.27 -1.96 0.83
N THR A 16 10.05 -3.16 0.30
CA THR A 16 8.80 -3.61 -0.34
C THR A 16 8.03 -4.54 0.59
N GLU A 17 6.72 -4.69 0.39
CA GLU A 17 5.89 -5.57 1.23
C GLU A 17 6.41 -7.02 1.21
N THR A 18 6.86 -7.49 0.04
CA THR A 18 7.53 -8.80 -0.11
C THR A 18 8.79 -8.94 0.75
N SER A 19 9.67 -7.93 0.73
CA SER A 19 10.89 -7.94 1.57
C SER A 19 10.55 -7.98 3.06
N MET A 20 9.45 -7.35 3.47
CA MET A 20 8.99 -7.35 4.85
C MET A 20 8.39 -8.68 5.28
N GLU A 21 7.65 -9.35 4.39
CA GLU A 21 7.16 -10.71 4.62
C GLU A 21 8.29 -11.70 4.85
N HIS A 22 9.31 -11.67 3.98
CA HIS A 22 10.50 -12.52 4.14
C HIS A 22 11.26 -12.20 5.43
N ALA A 23 11.41 -10.92 5.78
CA ALA A 23 12.04 -10.51 7.04
C ALA A 23 11.27 -11.01 8.27
N LEU A 24 9.93 -10.94 8.25
CA LEU A 24 9.09 -11.47 9.32
C LEU A 24 9.16 -12.99 9.41
N GLN A 25 9.21 -13.69 8.27
CA GLN A 25 9.38 -15.14 8.24
C GLN A 25 10.73 -15.57 8.82
N ALA A 26 11.81 -14.87 8.47
CA ALA A 26 13.14 -15.10 9.04
C ALA A 26 13.17 -14.91 10.56
N VAL A 27 12.53 -13.85 11.07
CA VAL A 27 12.39 -13.62 12.52
C VAL A 27 11.56 -14.72 13.19
N ARG A 28 10.48 -15.19 12.55
CA ARG A 28 9.67 -16.32 13.05
C ARG A 28 10.46 -17.63 13.09
N ASN A 29 11.37 -17.83 12.15
CA ASN A 29 12.28 -18.98 12.11
C ASN A 29 13.39 -18.91 13.17
N GLY A 30 13.45 -17.85 13.98
CA GLY A 30 14.40 -17.69 15.09
C GLY A 30 15.61 -16.80 14.76
N GLU A 31 15.64 -16.14 13.60
CA GLU A 31 16.70 -15.16 13.33
C GLU A 31 16.54 -13.90 14.17
N SER A 32 17.67 -13.27 14.52
CA SER A 32 17.63 -12.00 15.25
C SER A 32 17.11 -10.87 14.36
N ILE A 33 16.31 -9.97 14.95
CA ILE A 33 15.73 -8.82 14.24
C ILE A 33 16.82 -7.94 13.61
N ARG A 34 17.98 -7.82 14.25
CA ARG A 34 19.14 -7.09 13.68
C ARG A 34 19.71 -7.77 12.44
N LYS A 35 19.83 -9.10 12.45
CA LYS A 35 20.32 -9.87 11.31
C LYS A 35 19.36 -9.76 10.12
N ALA A 36 18.06 -9.97 10.36
CA ALA A 36 17.04 -9.81 9.32
C ALA A 36 16.99 -8.37 8.76
N SER A 37 17.14 -7.36 9.62
CA SER A 37 17.20 -5.94 9.21
C SER A 37 18.33 -5.68 8.20
N LEU A 38 19.52 -6.27 8.40
CA LEU A 38 20.65 -6.12 7.50
C LEU A 38 20.45 -6.87 6.17
N ILE A 39 19.96 -8.12 6.23
CA ILE A 39 19.75 -8.96 5.04
C ILE A 39 18.73 -8.35 4.09
N TYR A 40 17.60 -7.88 4.63
CA TYR A 40 16.48 -7.34 3.84
C TYR A 40 16.55 -5.82 3.65
N ASN A 41 17.64 -5.17 4.10
CA ASN A 41 17.85 -3.73 4.02
C ASN A 41 16.69 -2.88 4.60
N ILE A 42 16.06 -3.38 5.66
CA ILE A 42 14.94 -2.72 6.34
C ILE A 42 15.49 -2.06 7.61
N PRO A 43 15.24 -0.76 7.86
CA PRO A 43 15.66 -0.13 9.10
C PRO A 43 15.16 -0.88 10.33
N PHE A 44 16.05 -1.12 11.31
CA PHE A 44 15.74 -1.91 12.51
C PHE A 44 14.47 -1.45 13.24
N SER A 45 14.34 -0.13 13.43
CA SER A 45 13.17 0.46 14.11
C SER A 45 11.87 0.22 13.36
N THR A 46 11.92 0.15 12.03
CA THR A 46 10.78 -0.19 11.18
C THR A 46 10.45 -1.67 11.34
N LEU A 47 11.42 -2.56 11.14
CA LEU A 47 11.20 -4.00 11.26
C LEU A 47 10.63 -4.38 12.63
N LEU A 48 11.16 -3.78 13.71
CA LEU A 48 10.66 -3.99 15.07
C LEU A 48 9.18 -3.60 15.24
N LYS A 49 8.74 -2.50 14.63
CA LYS A 49 7.31 -2.08 14.67
C LYS A 49 6.42 -3.11 13.96
N HIS A 50 6.87 -3.61 12.82
CA HIS A 50 6.12 -4.60 12.04
C HIS A 50 6.08 -5.96 12.73
N VAL A 51 7.16 -6.39 13.38
CA VAL A 51 7.18 -7.61 14.23
C VAL A 51 6.16 -7.50 15.36
N LYS A 52 6.08 -6.34 16.03
CA LYS A 52 5.09 -6.12 17.11
C LYS A 52 3.65 -6.07 16.59
N SER A 53 3.43 -5.45 15.43
CA SER A 53 2.09 -5.29 14.86
C SER A 53 1.63 -6.51 14.03
N ASN A 54 2.52 -7.44 13.67
CA ASN A 54 2.30 -8.54 12.73
C ASN A 54 1.69 -8.10 11.37
N LYS A 55 1.92 -6.85 10.95
CA LYS A 55 1.44 -6.31 9.67
C LYS A 55 2.59 -6.18 8.69
N THR A 56 2.34 -6.56 7.44
CA THR A 56 3.32 -6.46 6.34
C THR A 56 3.06 -5.26 5.43
N THR A 57 1.82 -4.76 5.45
CA THR A 57 1.35 -3.72 4.53
C THR A 57 1.74 -2.31 4.94
N LYS A 58 1.96 -1.45 3.94
CA LYS A 58 2.19 -0.02 4.15
C LYS A 58 0.85 0.68 4.41
N SER A 59 0.60 1.04 5.66
CA SER A 59 -0.54 1.90 5.98
C SER A 59 -0.28 3.32 5.47
N LEU A 60 -1.10 3.80 4.53
CA LEU A 60 -1.05 5.15 3.95
C LEU A 60 -1.56 6.25 4.90
N GLY A 61 -1.76 5.93 6.17
CA GLY A 61 -2.10 6.87 7.23
C GLY A 61 -3.56 6.76 7.69
N ARG A 62 -4.15 7.92 7.99
CA ARG A 62 -5.48 8.01 8.62
C ARG A 62 -6.62 7.66 7.66
N PHE A 63 -6.50 8.07 6.40
CA PHE A 63 -7.56 7.86 5.41
C PHE A 63 -7.63 6.38 5.05
N LYS A 64 -8.86 5.88 5.02
CA LYS A 64 -9.21 4.50 4.69
C LYS A 64 -10.24 4.54 3.57
N THR A 65 -10.30 3.47 2.78
CA THR A 65 -11.39 3.29 1.82
C THR A 65 -12.71 3.29 2.58
N VAL A 66 -13.65 4.11 2.10
CA VAL A 66 -15.00 4.22 2.70
C VAL A 66 -15.86 3.05 2.23
N PHE A 67 -15.73 2.73 0.94
CA PHE A 67 -16.42 1.62 0.31
C PHE A 67 -15.68 0.30 0.50
N THR A 68 -16.44 -0.78 0.52
CA THR A 68 -15.90 -2.14 0.44
C THR A 68 -15.44 -2.44 -0.99
N PRO A 69 -14.52 -3.40 -1.20
CA PRO A 69 -14.09 -3.76 -2.55
C PRO A 69 -15.23 -4.29 -3.43
N GLU A 70 -16.29 -4.83 -2.83
CA GLU A 70 -17.49 -5.29 -3.53
C GLU A 70 -18.30 -4.09 -4.05
N GLU A 71 -18.56 -3.11 -3.19
CA GLU A 71 -19.24 -1.85 -3.57
C GLU A 71 -18.45 -1.09 -4.66
N GLU A 72 -17.12 -1.04 -4.54
CA GLU A 72 -16.26 -0.42 -5.57
C GLU A 72 -16.42 -1.12 -6.93
N GLN A 73 -16.58 -2.45 -6.96
CA GLN A 73 -16.84 -3.18 -8.20
C GLN A 73 -18.21 -2.85 -8.79
N GLU A 74 -19.24 -2.78 -7.96
CA GLU A 74 -20.59 -2.37 -8.40
C GLU A 74 -20.60 -0.96 -9.00
N PHE A 75 -19.85 -0.03 -8.41
CA PHE A 75 -19.69 1.30 -8.99
C PHE A 75 -18.99 1.24 -10.35
N VAL A 76 -17.90 0.48 -10.46
CA VAL A 76 -17.14 0.35 -11.71
C VAL A 76 -17.99 -0.29 -12.82
N THR A 77 -18.79 -1.32 -12.52
CA THR A 77 -19.71 -1.91 -13.50
C THR A 77 -20.76 -0.90 -13.93
N HIS A 78 -21.38 -0.21 -12.97
CA HIS A 78 -22.40 0.79 -13.25
C HIS A 78 -21.88 1.95 -14.12
N ILE A 79 -20.68 2.46 -13.82
CA ILE A 79 -20.03 3.52 -14.58
C ILE A 79 -19.73 3.09 -16.01
N LYS A 80 -19.25 1.85 -16.21
CA LYS A 80 -19.03 1.29 -17.56
C LYS A 80 -20.33 1.12 -18.34
N GLU A 81 -21.41 0.74 -17.67
CA GLU A 81 -22.74 0.65 -18.30
C GLU A 81 -23.26 2.03 -18.73
N LEU A 82 -23.09 3.05 -17.90
CA LEU A 82 -23.48 4.42 -18.22
C LEU A 82 -22.68 4.98 -19.40
N ASP A 83 -21.38 4.72 -19.44
CA ASP A 83 -20.50 5.11 -20.55
C ASP A 83 -20.93 4.45 -21.87
N SER A 84 -21.24 3.15 -21.84
CA SER A 84 -21.73 2.41 -23.03
C SER A 84 -23.04 2.95 -23.60
N ARG A 85 -23.84 3.63 -22.77
CA ARG A 85 -25.11 4.25 -23.15
C ARG A 85 -24.93 5.68 -23.66
N PHE A 86 -23.69 6.12 -23.89
CA PHE A 86 -23.32 7.48 -24.31
C PHE A 86 -23.87 8.57 -23.39
N MET A 87 -24.14 8.23 -22.12
CA MET A 87 -24.44 9.22 -21.09
C MET A 87 -23.09 9.81 -20.67
N GLY A 88 -22.62 10.82 -21.40
CA GLY A 88 -21.27 11.38 -21.32
C GLY A 88 -20.76 11.57 -19.90
N LEU A 89 -20.12 10.54 -19.36
CA LEU A 89 -19.28 10.60 -18.17
C LEU A 89 -17.96 11.13 -18.68
N ARG A 90 -17.78 12.45 -18.58
CA ARG A 90 -16.50 13.08 -18.91
C ARG A 90 -15.42 12.39 -18.07
N ASP A 91 -14.36 11.92 -18.74
CA ASP A 91 -13.18 11.23 -18.18
C ASP A 91 -12.50 11.96 -17.01
N GLU A 92 -12.89 13.20 -16.73
CA GLU A 92 -12.42 14.06 -15.64
C GLU A 92 -12.71 13.50 -14.23
N ILE A 93 -13.62 12.52 -14.09
CA ILE A 93 -14.05 11.99 -12.78
C ILE A 93 -13.18 10.81 -12.31
N PHE A 94 -12.51 10.08 -13.21
CA PHE A 94 -11.72 8.88 -12.87
C PHE A 94 -10.21 9.14 -12.98
N VAL A 95 -9.67 9.87 -12.00
CA VAL A 95 -8.24 9.83 -11.68
C VAL A 95 -8.11 9.36 -10.23
N CYS A 96 -8.01 8.04 -10.06
CA CYS A 96 -7.51 7.40 -8.84
C CYS A 96 -6.01 7.13 -8.97
#